data_AF-A0A0D3IY60-F1
#
_entry.id   AF-A0A0D3IY60-F1
#
_cell.length_a   1.000
_cell.length_b   1.000
_cell.length_c   1.000
_cell.angle_alpha   90.00
_cell.angle_beta   90.00
_cell.angle_gamma   90.00
#
_symmetry.space_group_name_H-M   'P 1'
#
loop_
_entity.id
_entity.type
_entity.pdbx_description
1 polymer ?
#
loop_
_entity_poly.entity_id
_entity_poly.type
_entity_poly.pdbx_seq_one_letter_code
_entity_poly.pdbx_strand_id
1 'polypeptide(L)'
;MPVAGPSVVAATAVDAVAAAPEPDMARLQRDGFPPGLAFEMHKSSQAFPLRIWVVDNSGSMNAGGGSRIVKSGGKLARVGATRWQELGDAVVMAATVSETLGARTDFQLLNPTPAGQTFSVCAGGGSHLPVPAGVACDVPRLKQVMGDSPRGTTPLTEAVEKILANLSPAADKLRAHGQQVVVVLATDGLPNDASSFLAALQRLQRLPVWMVVRLCTDEDSVVDYWSNLDRSLEAPLEVLDDLKGEAEEIAK
;
A
#
# COMPACT_ATOMS: atom_id res chain seq x y z
N MET A 1 -1.03 -67.07 14.31
CA MET A 1 -2.20 -66.18 14.36
C MET A 1 -2.00 -65.06 13.35
N PRO A 2 -2.78 -65.02 12.26
CA PRO A 2 -2.66 -63.98 11.25
C PRO A 2 -3.45 -62.74 11.69
N VAL A 3 -2.83 -61.57 11.63
CA VAL A 3 -3.50 -60.29 11.90
C VAL A 3 -4.08 -59.78 10.58
N ALA A 4 -5.40 -59.62 10.55
CA ALA A 4 -6.12 -59.05 9.42
C ALA A 4 -5.82 -57.55 9.30
N GLY A 5 -5.19 -57.14 8.19
CA GLY A 5 -5.49 -55.84 7.55
C GLY A 5 -6.45 -56.14 6.39
N PRO A 6 -7.51 -55.36 6.18
CA PRO A 6 -7.43 -54.14 5.37
C PRO A 6 -8.37 -53.03 5.92
N SER A 7 -8.37 -51.77 5.50
CA SER A 7 -8.69 -51.31 4.15
C SER A 7 -8.44 -49.80 4.13
N VAL A 8 -7.54 -49.35 3.25
CA VAL A 8 -7.40 -47.92 2.93
C VAL A 8 -8.44 -47.63 1.86
N VAL A 9 -9.48 -46.89 2.24
CA VAL A 9 -10.46 -46.36 1.30
C VAL A 9 -9.73 -45.33 0.44
N ALA A 10 -9.52 -45.65 -0.83
CA ALA A 10 -9.01 -44.72 -1.82
C ALA A 10 -10.06 -43.62 -2.02
N ALA A 11 -9.82 -42.45 -1.43
CA ALA A 11 -10.55 -41.23 -1.77
C ALA A 11 -10.05 -40.78 -3.14
N THR A 12 -10.92 -40.90 -4.14
CA THR A 12 -10.70 -40.37 -5.49
C THR A 12 -10.59 -38.86 -5.40
N ALA A 13 -9.38 -38.34 -5.64
CA ALA A 13 -9.16 -36.93 -5.89
C ALA A 13 -9.87 -36.57 -7.19
N VAL A 14 -10.97 -35.83 -7.09
CA VAL A 14 -11.50 -35.05 -8.20
C VAL A 14 -10.52 -33.91 -8.43
N ASP A 15 -9.65 -34.08 -9.44
CA ASP A 15 -8.86 -33.00 -10.00
C ASP A 15 -9.81 -31.93 -10.55
N ALA A 16 -10.08 -30.91 -9.73
CA ALA A 16 -10.59 -29.65 -10.23
C ALA A 16 -9.47 -29.05 -11.09
N VAL A 17 -9.60 -29.20 -12.41
CA VAL A 17 -8.78 -28.48 -13.37
C VAL A 17 -8.98 -26.99 -13.10
N ALA A 18 -8.05 -26.39 -12.36
CA ALA A 18 -8.01 -24.95 -12.15
C ALA A 18 -7.93 -24.31 -13.54
N ALA A 19 -8.95 -23.53 -13.91
CA ALA A 19 -8.92 -22.73 -15.11
C ALA A 19 -7.63 -21.89 -15.10
N ALA A 20 -6.97 -21.78 -16.26
CA ALA A 20 -5.80 -20.93 -16.39
C ALA A 20 -6.14 -19.53 -15.83
N PRO A 21 -5.25 -18.92 -15.02
CA PRO A 21 -5.53 -17.63 -14.41
C PRO A 21 -5.80 -16.62 -15.52
N GLU A 22 -6.94 -15.92 -15.40
CA GLU A 22 -7.30 -14.89 -16.33
C GLU A 22 -6.27 -13.75 -16.29
N PRO A 23 -5.87 -13.18 -17.44
CA PRO A 23 -4.90 -12.09 -17.48
C PRO A 23 -5.35 -10.91 -16.63
N ASP A 24 -4.42 -10.29 -15.89
CA ASP A 24 -4.72 -9.20 -14.94
C ASP A 24 -5.51 -8.04 -15.58
N MET A 25 -5.24 -7.73 -16.85
CA MET A 25 -5.97 -6.71 -17.61
C MET A 25 -7.47 -7.03 -17.77
N ALA A 26 -7.83 -8.29 -18.02
CA ALA A 26 -9.22 -8.70 -18.18
C ALA A 26 -9.97 -8.68 -16.84
N ARG A 27 -9.27 -9.01 -15.74
CA ARG A 27 -9.79 -8.85 -14.37
C ARG A 27 -10.07 -7.38 -14.05
N LEU A 28 -9.13 -6.47 -14.33
CA LEU A 28 -9.33 -5.03 -14.13
C LEU A 28 -10.52 -4.48 -14.94
N GLN A 29 -10.67 -4.89 -16.21
CA GLN A 29 -11.80 -4.45 -17.02
C GLN A 29 -13.15 -4.94 -16.45
N ARG A 30 -13.18 -6.15 -15.90
CA ARG A 30 -14.36 -6.68 -15.21
C ARG A 30 -14.68 -5.91 -13.93
N ASP A 31 -13.65 -5.42 -13.25
CA ASP A 31 -13.77 -4.56 -12.06
C ASP A 31 -14.17 -3.12 -12.44
N GLY A 32 -14.40 -2.83 -13.73
CA GLY A 32 -14.92 -1.56 -14.23
C GLY A 32 -13.84 -0.58 -14.69
N PHE A 33 -12.58 -0.98 -14.74
CA PHE A 33 -11.51 -0.11 -15.22
C PHE A 33 -11.58 0.04 -16.75
N PRO A 34 -11.51 1.27 -17.29
CA PRO A 34 -11.42 1.48 -18.73
C PRO A 34 -10.23 0.72 -19.34
N PRO A 35 -10.33 0.19 -20.57
CA PRO A 35 -9.27 -0.63 -21.17
C PRO A 35 -7.88 0.04 -21.19
N GLY A 36 -7.82 1.34 -21.49
CA GLY A 36 -6.57 2.11 -21.47
C GLY A 36 -5.95 2.20 -20.08
N LEU A 37 -6.78 2.43 -19.05
CA LEU A 37 -6.31 2.45 -17.67
C LEU A 37 -5.83 1.06 -17.21
N ALA A 38 -6.57 0.00 -17.54
CA ALA A 38 -6.18 -1.37 -17.22
C ALA A 38 -4.82 -1.75 -17.84
N PHE A 39 -4.57 -1.29 -19.08
CA PHE A 39 -3.30 -1.49 -19.77
C PHE A 39 -2.14 -0.74 -19.08
N GLU A 40 -2.33 0.54 -18.73
CA GLU A 40 -1.29 1.32 -18.05
C GLU A 40 -1.03 0.80 -16.62
N MET A 41 -2.05 0.29 -15.92
CA MET A 41 -1.87 -0.38 -14.63
C MET A 41 -1.04 -1.67 -14.75
N HIS A 42 -1.26 -2.46 -15.81
CA HIS A 42 -0.45 -3.65 -16.07
C HIS A 42 1.01 -3.29 -16.39
N LYS A 43 1.26 -2.27 -17.21
CA LYS A 43 2.64 -1.78 -17.44
C LYS A 43 3.29 -1.28 -16.16
N SER A 44 2.53 -0.54 -15.34
CA SER A 44 2.99 -0.06 -14.04
C SER A 44 3.40 -1.22 -13.12
N SER A 45 2.73 -2.37 -13.12
CA SER A 45 3.16 -3.51 -12.30
C SER A 45 4.49 -4.12 -12.74
N GLN A 46 4.86 -3.99 -14.02
CA GLN A 46 6.15 -4.45 -14.54
C GLN A 46 7.30 -3.50 -14.20
N ALA A 47 7.07 -2.18 -14.32
CA ALA A 47 8.05 -1.15 -13.96
C ALA A 47 8.23 -1.02 -12.44
N PHE A 48 7.15 -1.24 -11.70
CA PHE A 48 7.09 -1.15 -10.24
C PHE A 48 6.71 -2.51 -9.63
N PRO A 49 7.67 -3.44 -9.50
CA PRO A 49 7.40 -4.80 -9.04
C PRO A 49 7.06 -4.91 -7.54
N LEU A 50 7.29 -3.84 -6.77
CA LEU A 50 6.97 -3.76 -5.34
C LEU A 50 6.40 -2.38 -5.01
N ARG A 51 5.32 -2.37 -4.22
CA ARG A 51 4.76 -1.17 -3.58
C ARG A 51 4.87 -1.31 -2.07
N ILE A 52 5.27 -0.27 -1.38
CA ILE A 52 5.33 -0.21 0.08
C ILE A 52 4.51 0.98 0.53
N TRP A 53 3.53 0.75 1.39
CA TRP A 53 2.72 1.78 2.03
C TRP A 53 3.13 1.92 3.49
N VAL A 54 3.65 3.07 3.88
CA VAL A 54 3.70 3.48 5.29
C VAL A 54 2.33 4.06 5.62
N VAL A 55 1.63 3.40 6.52
CA VAL A 55 0.26 3.73 6.91
C VAL A 55 0.29 4.32 8.31
N ASP A 56 0.01 5.61 8.42
CA ASP A 56 -0.11 6.29 9.69
C ASP A 56 -1.36 5.80 10.43
N ASN A 57 -1.13 5.11 11.53
CA ASN A 57 -2.15 4.67 12.46
C ASN A 57 -1.94 5.33 13.83
N SER A 58 -1.39 6.54 13.89
CA SER A 58 -1.19 7.33 15.11
C SER A 58 -2.52 7.88 15.68
N GLY A 59 -2.49 8.38 16.91
CA GLY A 59 -3.71 8.88 17.57
C GLY A 59 -4.38 10.05 16.85
N SER A 60 -3.62 10.90 16.14
CA SER A 60 -4.15 12.07 15.39
C SER A 60 -5.09 11.66 14.27
N MET A 61 -4.91 10.46 13.71
CA MET A 61 -5.77 9.91 12.66
C MET A 61 -7.22 9.67 13.09
N ASN A 62 -7.54 9.76 14.40
CA ASN A 62 -8.92 9.80 14.90
C ASN A 62 -9.62 11.15 14.66
N ALA A 63 -8.90 12.19 14.27
CA ALA A 63 -9.47 13.49 13.95
C ALA A 63 -10.50 13.36 12.81
N GLY A 64 -11.48 14.26 12.83
CA GLY A 64 -12.38 14.48 11.70
C GLY A 64 -11.64 15.10 10.51
N GLY A 65 -12.40 15.50 9.48
CA GLY A 65 -11.83 16.04 8.24
C GLY A 65 -11.70 14.99 7.14
N GLY A 66 -11.73 13.71 7.50
CA GLY A 66 -11.84 12.62 6.54
C GLY A 66 -13.20 12.58 5.85
N SER A 67 -13.24 11.97 4.68
CA SER A 67 -14.44 11.83 3.86
C SER A 67 -14.53 10.45 3.22
N ARG A 68 -15.72 9.85 3.27
CA ARG A 68 -15.99 8.55 2.63
C ARG A 68 -17.11 8.67 1.63
N ILE A 69 -16.99 7.92 0.55
CA ILE A 69 -18.06 7.77 -0.44
C ILE A 69 -18.85 6.51 -0.07
N VAL A 70 -20.11 6.70 0.33
CA VAL A 70 -21.01 5.60 0.67
C VAL A 70 -22.13 5.52 -0.36
N LYS A 71 -22.53 4.29 -0.71
CA LYS A 71 -23.70 4.05 -1.56
C LYS A 71 -24.92 3.85 -0.67
N SER A 72 -25.87 4.79 -0.71
CA SER A 72 -27.13 4.71 0.02
C SER A 72 -28.29 4.85 -0.97
N GLY A 73 -29.17 3.83 -1.03
CA GLY A 73 -30.34 3.84 -1.92
C GLY A 73 -30.02 4.01 -3.41
N GLY A 74 -28.87 3.49 -3.87
CA GLY A 74 -28.44 3.62 -5.27
C GLY A 74 -27.73 4.93 -5.63
N LYS A 75 -27.68 5.91 -4.71
CA LYS A 75 -26.92 7.15 -4.88
C LYS A 75 -25.59 7.08 -4.12
N LEU A 76 -24.54 7.63 -4.72
CA LEU A 76 -23.28 7.87 -4.03
C LEU A 76 -23.40 9.17 -3.24
N ALA A 77 -23.07 9.13 -1.95
CA ALA A 77 -23.06 10.28 -1.06
C ALA A 77 -21.71 10.35 -0.34
N ARG A 78 -21.17 11.56 -0.20
CA ARG A 78 -20.01 11.82 0.66
C ARG A 78 -20.49 11.98 2.09
N VAL A 79 -19.89 11.27 3.03
CA VAL A 79 -20.16 11.39 4.47
C VAL A 79 -18.87 11.75 5.19
N GLY A 80 -18.99 12.57 6.24
CA GLY A 80 -17.87 12.88 7.12
C GLY A 80 -17.38 11.62 7.83
N ALA A 81 -16.07 11.51 7.96
CA ALA A 81 -15.38 10.36 8.54
C ALA A 81 -14.12 10.84 9.28
N THR A 82 -13.48 9.93 10.01
CA THR A 82 -12.12 10.21 10.50
C THR A 82 -11.09 10.04 9.38
N ARG A 83 -9.95 10.71 9.52
CA ARG A 83 -8.79 10.56 8.62
C ARG A 83 -8.39 9.08 8.46
N TRP A 84 -8.42 8.33 9.57
CA TRP A 84 -8.18 6.89 9.58
C TRP A 84 -9.16 6.08 8.73
N GLN A 85 -10.45 6.38 8.80
CA GLN A 85 -11.45 5.63 8.06
C GLN A 85 -11.32 5.87 6.55
N GLU A 86 -11.00 7.09 6.14
CA GLU A 86 -10.71 7.41 4.74
C GLU A 86 -9.42 6.70 4.27
N LEU A 87 -8.34 6.77 5.06
CA LEU A 87 -7.11 6.04 4.75
C LEU A 87 -7.34 4.52 4.68
N GLY A 88 -8.18 3.99 5.56
CA GLY A 88 -8.62 2.59 5.55
C GLY A 88 -9.25 2.17 4.23
N ASP A 89 -10.15 2.99 3.67
CA ASP A 89 -10.75 2.73 2.37
C ASP A 89 -9.71 2.76 1.25
N ALA A 90 -8.77 3.70 1.29
CA ALA A 90 -7.68 3.80 0.31
C ALA A 90 -6.73 2.59 0.36
N VAL A 91 -6.34 2.16 1.56
CA VAL A 91 -5.50 0.97 1.79
C VAL A 91 -6.19 -0.29 1.27
N VAL A 92 -7.48 -0.47 1.57
CA VAL A 92 -8.27 -1.61 1.09
C VAL A 92 -8.39 -1.59 -0.45
N MET A 93 -8.64 -0.43 -1.05
CA MET A 93 -8.69 -0.29 -2.51
C MET A 93 -7.34 -0.64 -3.16
N ALA A 94 -6.24 -0.11 -2.63
CA ALA A 94 -4.89 -0.43 -3.10
C ALA A 94 -4.58 -1.93 -3.00
N ALA A 95 -4.99 -2.58 -1.91
CA ALA A 95 -4.85 -4.02 -1.73
C ALA A 95 -5.68 -4.83 -2.73
N THR A 96 -6.93 -4.43 -2.99
CA THR A 96 -7.78 -5.07 -4.01
C THR A 96 -7.15 -4.97 -5.41
N VAL A 97 -6.68 -3.78 -5.78
CA VAL A 97 -5.97 -3.58 -7.06
C VAL A 97 -4.71 -4.44 -7.12
N SER A 98 -3.98 -4.56 -6.02
CA SER A 98 -2.77 -5.39 -5.94
C SER A 98 -3.08 -6.88 -6.16
N GLU A 99 -4.13 -7.41 -5.55
CA GLU A 99 -4.63 -8.78 -5.80
C GLU A 99 -5.09 -8.99 -7.24
N THR A 100 -5.72 -7.96 -7.84
CA THR A 100 -6.14 -7.99 -9.25
C THR A 100 -4.96 -8.01 -10.21
N LEU A 101 -3.89 -7.28 -9.89
CA LEU A 101 -2.67 -7.20 -10.70
C LEU A 101 -1.63 -8.29 -10.39
N GLY A 102 -1.83 -9.09 -9.34
CA GLY A 102 -0.78 -9.96 -8.82
C GLY A 102 0.48 -9.19 -8.38
N ALA A 103 0.35 -7.89 -8.10
CA ALA A 103 1.46 -7.02 -7.78
C ALA A 103 1.68 -6.98 -6.28
N ARG A 104 2.91 -7.26 -5.82
CA ARG A 104 3.20 -7.27 -4.39
C ARG A 104 3.08 -5.87 -3.78
N THR A 105 2.33 -5.79 -2.69
CA THR A 105 2.17 -4.57 -1.90
C THR A 105 2.32 -4.87 -0.41
N ASP A 106 3.28 -4.20 0.23
CA ASP A 106 3.55 -4.29 1.66
C ASP A 106 2.93 -3.07 2.37
N PHE A 107 2.05 -3.29 3.34
CA PHE A 107 1.45 -2.27 4.19
C PHE A 107 2.12 -2.30 5.56
N GLN A 108 2.91 -1.27 5.87
CA GLN A 108 3.62 -1.09 7.13
C GLN A 108 2.91 -0.02 7.96
N LEU A 109 2.25 -0.43 9.04
CA LEU A 109 1.69 0.49 10.02
C LEU A 109 2.82 1.18 10.81
N LEU A 110 2.68 2.48 11.12
CA LEU A 110 3.65 3.20 11.95
C LEU A 110 3.77 2.59 13.35
N ASN A 111 2.63 2.27 13.96
CA ASN A 111 2.53 1.73 15.31
C ASN A 111 2.09 0.25 15.26
N PRO A 112 2.70 -0.62 16.08
CA PRO A 112 2.35 -2.04 16.10
C PRO A 112 0.93 -2.28 16.65
N THR A 113 0.21 -3.23 16.04
CA THR A 113 -1.09 -3.71 16.50
C THR A 113 -0.97 -5.17 16.97
N PRO A 114 -1.97 -5.71 17.71
CA PRO A 114 -1.96 -7.13 18.07
C PRO A 114 -1.99 -8.06 16.85
N ALA A 115 -2.48 -7.56 15.71
CA ALA A 115 -2.51 -8.30 14.44
C ALA A 115 -1.15 -8.28 13.71
N GLY A 116 -0.23 -7.39 14.09
CA GLY A 116 1.07 -7.20 13.44
C GLY A 116 1.39 -5.74 13.15
N GLN A 117 2.53 -5.50 12.51
CA GLN A 117 2.92 -4.16 12.04
C GLN A 117 2.99 -4.07 10.52
N THR A 118 3.48 -5.13 9.86
CA THR A 118 3.62 -5.17 8.41
C THR A 118 2.82 -6.33 7.83
N PHE A 119 2.09 -6.06 6.76
CA PHE A 119 1.19 -6.99 6.09
C PHE A 119 1.47 -6.98 4.58
N SER A 120 1.66 -8.15 3.97
CA SER A 120 2.06 -8.26 2.56
C SER A 120 0.97 -8.95 1.73
N VAL A 121 0.35 -8.18 0.84
CA VAL A 121 -0.60 -8.68 -0.16
C VAL A 121 0.19 -9.12 -1.39
N CYS A 122 -0.19 -10.26 -1.97
CA CYS A 122 0.55 -10.89 -3.07
C CYS A 122 2.04 -11.05 -2.72
N ALA A 123 2.34 -11.63 -1.53
CA ALA A 123 3.69 -11.76 -0.99
C ALA A 123 4.68 -12.58 -1.87
N GLY A 124 4.21 -13.19 -2.96
CA GLY A 124 5.06 -13.71 -4.02
C GLY A 124 5.81 -12.60 -4.77
N GLY A 125 6.88 -12.95 -5.47
CA GLY A 125 7.65 -11.97 -6.23
C GLY A 125 8.87 -12.58 -6.91
N GLY A 126 9.49 -11.79 -7.78
CA GLY A 126 10.76 -12.17 -8.40
C GLY A 126 11.87 -12.33 -7.36
N SER A 127 12.79 -13.27 -7.58
CA SER A 127 13.90 -13.57 -6.66
C SER A 127 14.88 -12.40 -6.45
N HIS A 128 14.74 -11.34 -7.25
CA HIS A 128 15.49 -10.10 -7.13
C HIS A 128 14.89 -9.09 -6.15
N LEU A 129 13.64 -9.28 -5.74
CA LEU A 129 12.99 -8.44 -4.73
C LEU A 129 13.40 -8.83 -3.31
N PRO A 130 13.38 -7.89 -2.35
CA PRO A 130 13.55 -8.21 -0.94
C PRO A 130 12.49 -9.21 -0.47
N VAL A 131 12.80 -10.02 0.53
CA VAL A 131 11.81 -10.90 1.16
C VAL A 131 10.71 -10.03 1.81
N PRO A 132 9.43 -10.44 1.78
CA PRO A 132 8.38 -9.79 2.56
C PRO A 132 8.78 -9.62 4.02
N ALA A 133 8.79 -8.37 4.49
CA ALA A 133 9.08 -8.05 5.88
C ALA A 133 7.88 -8.30 6.81
N GLY A 134 6.68 -8.46 6.23
CA GLY A 134 5.42 -8.63 6.94
C GLY A 134 4.81 -10.02 6.82
N VAL A 135 3.69 -10.19 7.52
CA VAL A 135 2.87 -11.40 7.43
C VAL A 135 2.11 -11.37 6.11
N ALA A 136 2.15 -12.46 5.35
CA ALA A 136 1.31 -12.61 4.15
C ALA A 136 -0.16 -12.47 4.54
N CYS A 137 -0.89 -11.60 3.83
CA CYS A 137 -2.30 -11.32 4.11
C CYS A 137 -3.12 -11.22 2.83
N ASP A 138 -4.44 -11.37 2.98
CA ASP A 138 -5.44 -11.09 1.96
C ASP A 138 -6.19 -9.78 2.27
N VAL A 139 -6.95 -9.29 1.30
CA VAL A 139 -7.77 -8.08 1.44
C VAL A 139 -8.74 -8.14 2.64
N PRO A 140 -9.51 -9.24 2.87
CA PRO A 140 -10.38 -9.34 4.04
C PRO A 140 -9.65 -9.17 5.38
N ARG A 141 -8.47 -9.78 5.53
CA ARG A 141 -7.66 -9.64 6.74
C ARG A 141 -7.16 -8.21 6.92
N LEU A 142 -6.66 -7.59 5.85
CA LEU A 142 -6.20 -6.20 5.91
C LEU A 142 -7.35 -5.25 6.29
N LYS A 143 -8.55 -5.47 5.73
CA LYS A 143 -9.76 -4.72 6.09
C LYS A 143 -10.13 -4.86 7.58
N GLN A 144 -9.94 -6.04 8.18
CA GLN A 144 -10.12 -6.21 9.62
C GLN A 144 -9.11 -5.38 10.42
N VAL A 145 -7.84 -5.38 10.02
CA VAL A 145 -6.78 -4.60 10.67
C VAL A 145 -7.09 -3.09 10.59
N MET A 146 -7.56 -2.61 9.44
CA MET A 146 -7.98 -1.21 9.28
C MET A 146 -9.27 -0.87 10.05
N GLY A 147 -9.97 -1.87 10.60
CA GLY A 147 -11.14 -1.69 11.46
C GLY A 147 -10.79 -1.35 12.91
N ASP A 148 -9.54 -1.60 13.33
CA ASP A 148 -9.07 -1.23 14.67
C ASP A 148 -8.87 0.29 14.78
N SER A 149 -8.94 0.82 16.01
CA SER A 149 -8.71 2.25 16.24
C SER A 149 -7.21 2.59 16.14
N PRO A 150 -6.85 3.72 15.50
CA PRO A 150 -5.48 4.18 15.42
C PRO A 150 -5.03 4.73 16.79
N ARG A 151 -3.74 4.57 17.09
CA ARG A 151 -3.10 4.85 18.39
C ARG A 151 -1.59 5.01 18.25
N GLY A 152 -0.99 5.70 19.22
CA GLY A 152 0.46 5.90 19.25
C GLY A 152 0.88 7.21 18.59
N THR A 153 2.13 7.26 18.15
CA THR A 153 2.79 8.48 17.64
C THR A 153 3.11 8.36 16.14
N THR A 154 3.83 9.31 15.57
CA THR A 154 4.14 9.39 14.14
C THR A 154 5.64 9.17 13.86
N PRO A 155 6.19 7.96 14.11
CA PRO A 155 7.62 7.62 13.90
C PRO A 155 7.96 7.41 12.41
N LEU A 156 7.82 8.47 11.61
CA LEU A 156 8.06 8.45 10.17
C LEU A 156 9.52 8.16 9.81
N THR A 157 10.48 8.70 10.58
CA THR A 157 11.91 8.47 10.34
C THR A 157 12.25 6.98 10.48
N GLU A 158 11.78 6.34 11.55
CA GLU A 158 12.01 4.93 11.81
C GLU A 158 11.34 4.04 10.76
N ALA A 159 10.17 4.44 10.26
CA ALA A 159 9.50 3.74 9.18
C ALA A 159 10.32 3.79 7.87
N VAL A 160 10.84 4.96 7.51
CA VAL A 160 11.72 5.13 6.34
C VAL A 160 13.02 4.34 6.49
N GLU A 161 13.62 4.35 7.68
CA GLU A 161 14.85 3.59 7.96
C GLU A 161 14.65 2.07 7.81
N LYS A 162 13.49 1.54 8.22
CA LYS A 162 13.13 0.13 7.97
C LYS A 162 13.05 -0.18 6.47
N ILE A 163 12.46 0.73 5.69
CA ILE A 163 12.37 0.58 4.23
C ILE A 163 13.77 0.63 3.60
N LEU A 164 14.59 1.58 4.02
CA LEU A 164 16.00 1.68 3.61
C LEU A 164 16.75 0.36 3.84
N ALA A 165 16.67 -0.18 5.06
CA ALA A 165 17.33 -1.43 5.43
C ALA A 165 16.84 -2.62 4.57
N ASN A 166 15.54 -2.66 4.27
CA ASN A 166 14.94 -3.72 3.46
C ASN A 166 15.29 -3.61 1.97
N LEU A 167 15.31 -2.39 1.41
CA LEU A 167 15.50 -2.15 -0.02
C LEU A 167 16.98 -2.10 -0.43
N SER A 168 17.88 -1.65 0.44
CA SER A 168 19.30 -1.48 0.12
C SER A 168 19.95 -2.73 -0.50
N PRO A 169 19.72 -3.96 0.00
CA PRO A 169 20.29 -5.18 -0.59
C PRO A 169 19.77 -5.52 -2.00
N ALA A 170 18.59 -5.01 -2.38
CA ALA A 170 17.97 -5.27 -3.68
C ALA A 170 18.21 -4.15 -4.71
N ALA A 171 18.80 -3.02 -4.30
CA ALA A 171 18.89 -1.82 -5.12
C ALA A 171 19.62 -2.05 -6.45
N ASP A 172 20.76 -2.73 -6.46
CA ASP A 172 21.51 -2.96 -7.70
C ASP A 172 20.76 -3.88 -8.68
N LYS A 173 20.04 -4.87 -8.15
CA LYS A 173 19.21 -5.75 -8.98
C LYS A 173 18.04 -4.97 -9.58
N LEU A 174 17.33 -4.19 -8.77
CA LEU A 174 16.24 -3.32 -9.25
C LEU A 174 16.72 -2.39 -10.37
N ARG A 175 17.88 -1.74 -10.21
CA ARG A 175 18.49 -0.91 -11.27
C ARG A 175 18.84 -1.71 -12.52
N ALA A 176 19.46 -2.88 -12.37
CA ALA A 176 19.81 -3.75 -13.50
C ALA A 176 18.58 -4.21 -14.30
N HIS A 177 17.43 -4.32 -13.63
CA HIS A 177 16.14 -4.63 -14.26
C HIS A 177 15.37 -3.40 -14.75
N GLY A 178 15.89 -2.18 -14.58
CA GLY A 178 15.17 -0.95 -14.93
C GLY A 178 13.90 -0.73 -14.11
N GLN A 179 13.84 -1.29 -12.91
CA GLN A 179 12.67 -1.29 -12.03
C GLN A 179 12.84 -0.36 -10.84
N GLN A 180 11.72 0.12 -10.30
CA GLN A 180 11.68 0.96 -9.11
C GLN A 180 10.66 0.43 -8.09
N VAL A 181 10.84 0.75 -6.82
CA VAL A 181 9.86 0.44 -5.76
C VAL A 181 9.02 1.68 -5.47
N VAL A 182 7.69 1.56 -5.54
CA VAL A 182 6.82 2.65 -5.11
C VAL A 182 6.78 2.68 -3.57
N VAL A 183 7.06 3.83 -2.97
CA VAL A 183 6.95 4.06 -1.53
C VAL A 183 5.92 5.15 -1.30
N VAL A 184 4.78 4.78 -0.70
CA VAL A 184 3.70 5.70 -0.32
C VAL A 184 3.80 5.99 1.17
N LEU A 185 3.98 7.25 1.54
CA LEU A 185 3.90 7.73 2.92
C LEU A 185 2.52 8.35 3.13
N ALA A 186 1.61 7.63 3.78
CA ALA A 186 0.27 8.12 4.07
C ALA A 186 0.16 8.57 5.53
N THR A 187 0.08 9.87 5.78
CA THR A 187 0.16 10.47 7.12
C THR A 187 -0.63 11.77 7.24
N ASP A 188 -1.12 12.07 8.44
CA ASP A 188 -1.74 13.36 8.78
C ASP A 188 -0.83 14.27 9.60
N GLY A 189 0.42 13.86 9.82
CA GLY A 189 1.33 14.49 10.77
C GLY A 189 2.70 14.82 10.22
N LEU A 190 3.48 15.47 11.08
CA LEU A 190 4.89 15.77 10.87
C LEU A 190 5.76 14.65 11.47
N PRO A 191 6.97 14.42 10.94
CA PRO A 191 7.92 13.54 11.60
C PRO A 191 8.29 14.07 12.98
N ASN A 192 8.58 13.15 13.91
CA ASN A 192 9.03 13.51 15.27
C ASN A 192 10.28 14.42 15.27
N ASP A 193 11.15 14.27 14.27
CA ASP A 193 12.31 15.15 14.04
C ASP A 193 12.52 15.37 12.54
N ALA A 194 12.32 16.61 12.09
CA ALA A 194 12.37 16.96 10.68
C ALA A 194 13.77 16.78 10.05
N SER A 195 14.84 17.00 10.81
CA SER A 195 16.21 16.95 10.29
C SER A 195 16.65 15.52 9.98
N SER A 196 16.42 14.60 10.93
CA SER A 196 16.69 13.17 10.73
C SER A 196 15.77 12.56 9.67
N PHE A 197 14.52 13.00 9.60
CA PHE A 197 13.58 12.57 8.58
C PHE A 197 14.05 12.96 7.17
N LEU A 198 14.44 14.23 6.97
CA LEU A 198 15.00 14.70 5.69
C LEU A 198 16.25 13.88 5.32
N ALA A 199 17.16 13.64 6.26
CA ALA A 199 18.35 12.83 6.01
C ALA A 199 18.01 11.37 5.66
N ALA A 200 16.93 10.81 6.21
CA ALA A 200 16.43 9.49 5.85
C ALA A 200 15.82 9.48 4.43
N LEU A 201 15.01 10.48 4.07
CA LEU A 201 14.45 10.60 2.72
C LEU A 201 15.54 10.78 1.66
N GLN A 202 16.53 11.63 1.91
CA GLN A 202 17.66 11.82 0.99
C GLN A 202 18.43 10.52 0.73
N ARG A 203 18.58 9.66 1.76
CA ARG A 203 19.16 8.33 1.58
C ARG A 203 18.23 7.41 0.80
N LEU A 204 16.92 7.47 1.06
CA LEU A 204 15.93 6.64 0.38
C LEU A 204 15.89 6.97 -1.12
N GLN A 205 15.97 8.24 -1.50
CA GLN A 205 16.01 8.69 -2.89
C GLN A 205 17.23 8.22 -3.68
N ARG A 206 18.31 7.78 -3.01
CA ARG A 206 19.46 7.16 -3.69
C ARG A 206 19.16 5.74 -4.14
N LEU A 207 18.12 5.10 -3.61
CA LEU A 207 17.64 3.79 -4.04
C LEU A 207 16.72 3.94 -5.26
N PRO A 208 16.51 2.88 -6.06
CA PRO A 208 15.54 2.93 -7.16
C PRO A 208 14.11 2.92 -6.61
N VAL A 209 13.63 4.08 -6.17
CA VAL A 209 12.31 4.27 -5.58
C VAL A 209 11.54 5.36 -6.30
N TRP A 210 10.23 5.22 -6.34
CA TRP A 210 9.27 6.27 -6.68
C TRP A 210 8.52 6.65 -5.41
N MET A 211 8.63 7.89 -4.97
CA MET A 211 8.08 8.31 -3.68
C MET A 211 6.81 9.13 -3.85
N VAL A 212 5.78 8.75 -3.09
CA VAL A 212 4.50 9.43 -3.00
C VAL A 212 4.23 9.76 -1.53
N VAL A 213 3.78 10.97 -1.25
CA VAL A 213 3.24 11.36 0.05
C VAL A 213 1.76 11.60 -0.12
N ARG A 214 0.95 10.84 0.61
CA ARG A 214 -0.50 11.04 0.68
C ARG A 214 -0.82 11.74 1.99
N LEU A 215 -1.20 13.01 1.92
CA LEU A 215 -1.63 13.75 3.09
C LEU A 215 -3.04 13.31 3.47
N CYS A 216 -3.21 13.01 4.75
CA CYS A 216 -4.50 12.64 5.33
C CYS A 216 -5.09 13.82 6.13
N THR A 217 -4.62 15.04 5.88
CA THR A 217 -4.98 16.27 6.60
C THR A 217 -5.07 17.44 5.64
N ASP A 218 -5.98 18.37 5.94
CA ASP A 218 -6.14 19.67 5.31
C ASP A 218 -5.46 20.79 6.11
N GLU A 219 -4.63 20.44 7.10
CA GLU A 219 -3.91 21.41 7.92
C GLU A 219 -2.79 22.09 7.10
N ASP A 220 -2.97 23.38 6.80
CA ASP A 220 -2.04 24.21 6.03
C ASP A 220 -0.58 24.05 6.47
N SER A 221 -0.32 23.98 7.78
CA SER A 221 1.04 23.84 8.32
C SER A 221 1.72 22.51 7.94
N VAL A 222 0.94 21.44 7.80
CA VAL A 222 1.43 20.13 7.36
C VAL A 222 1.66 20.16 5.85
N VAL A 223 0.69 20.68 5.08
CA VAL A 223 0.83 20.85 3.62
C VAL A 223 2.06 21.69 3.26
N ASP A 224 2.26 22.81 3.96
CA ASP A 224 3.41 23.68 3.81
C ASP A 224 4.73 22.95 4.12
N TYR A 225 4.76 22.14 5.20
CA TYR A 225 5.95 21.36 5.52
C TYR A 225 6.34 20.43 4.37
N TRP A 226 5.41 19.63 3.86
CA TRP A 226 5.67 18.68 2.79
C TRP A 226 6.03 19.37 1.46
N SER A 227 5.39 20.50 1.16
CA SER A 227 5.71 21.33 -0.01
C SER A 227 7.11 21.97 0.09
N ASN A 228 7.55 22.37 1.29
CA ASN A 228 8.90 22.88 1.52
C ASN A 228 9.96 21.75 1.49
N LEU A 229 9.57 20.56 1.97
CA LEU A 229 10.43 19.38 1.98
C LEU A 229 10.77 18.92 0.57
N ASP A 230 9.78 18.85 -0.34
CA ASP A 230 9.97 18.49 -1.75
C ASP A 230 11.02 19.39 -2.43
N ARG A 231 10.98 20.71 -2.18
CA ARG A 231 12.00 21.65 -2.69
C ARG A 231 13.43 21.38 -2.21
N SER A 232 13.59 20.61 -1.14
CA SER A 232 14.89 20.27 -0.54
C SER A 232 15.40 18.89 -0.97
N LEU A 233 14.63 18.16 -1.79
CA LEU A 233 14.94 16.81 -2.26
C LEU A 233 15.54 16.82 -3.67
N GLU A 234 16.35 15.80 -3.97
CA GLU A 234 17.05 15.68 -5.25
C GLU A 234 16.17 15.07 -6.36
N ALA A 235 15.17 14.29 -5.95
CA ALA A 235 14.16 13.71 -6.83
C ALA A 235 12.76 14.22 -6.44
N PRO A 236 11.84 14.38 -7.41
CA PRO A 236 10.51 14.89 -7.14
C PRO A 236 9.72 13.94 -6.23
N LEU A 237 9.00 14.53 -5.29
CA LEU A 237 8.04 13.87 -4.41
C LEU A 237 6.63 14.14 -4.95
N GLU A 238 5.87 13.10 -5.26
CA GLU A 238 4.45 13.29 -5.59
C GLU A 238 3.65 13.48 -4.29
N VAL A 239 3.09 14.66 -4.09
CA VAL A 239 2.21 14.94 -2.95
C VAL A 239 0.77 14.85 -3.44
N LEU A 240 0.01 13.93 -2.84
CA LEU A 240 -1.43 13.75 -3.08
C LEU A 240 -2.21 14.23 -1.86
N ASP A 241 -3.20 15.08 -2.09
CA ASP A 241 -4.10 15.62 -1.06
C ASP A 241 -5.48 14.92 -1.12
N ASP A 242 -6.50 15.51 -0.48
CA ASP A 242 -7.86 14.98 -0.43
C ASP A 242 -8.46 14.76 -1.83
N LEU A 243 -9.36 13.77 -1.94
CA LEU A 243 -9.99 13.40 -3.23
C LEU A 243 -10.70 14.57 -3.93
N LYS A 244 -11.06 15.62 -3.18
CA LYS A 244 -11.75 16.79 -3.73
C LYS A 244 -10.78 17.72 -4.44
N GLY A 245 -9.70 18.10 -3.76
CA GLY A 245 -8.65 18.96 -4.26
C GLY A 245 -8.07 18.36 -5.54
N GLU A 246 -7.73 17.07 -5.51
CA GLU A 246 -7.23 16.34 -6.67
C GLU A 246 -8.21 16.38 -7.86
N ALA A 247 -9.50 16.16 -7.61
CA ALA A 247 -10.51 16.20 -8.67
C ALA A 247 -10.69 17.62 -9.26
N GLU A 248 -10.56 18.66 -8.42
CA GLU A 248 -10.60 20.06 -8.85
C GLU A 248 -9.36 20.44 -9.66
N GLU A 249 -8.20 19.87 -9.38
CA GLU A 249 -6.98 20.08 -10.16
C GLU A 249 -7.01 19.39 -11.53
N ILE A 250 -7.51 18.16 -11.60
CA ILE A 250 -7.66 17.42 -12.87
C ILE A 250 -8.68 18.09 -13.81
N ALA A 251 -9.66 18.79 -13.25
CA ALA A 251 -10.69 19.48 -14.02
C ALA A 251 -10.23 20.83 -14.62
N LYS A 252 -9.02 21.30 -14.32
CA LYS A 252 -8.43 22.52 -14.89
C LYS A 252 -7.72 22.24 -16.22
#